data_AF-A0A0C9XTG8-F1
#
_entry.id   AF-A0A0C9XTG8-F1
#
_cell.length_a   1.000
_cell.length_b   1.000
_cell.length_c   1.000
_cell.angle_alpha   90.00
_cell.angle_beta   90.00
_cell.angle_gamma   90.00
#
_symmetry.space_group_name_H-M   'P 1'
#
loop_
_entity.id
_entity.type
_entity.pdbx_description
1 polymer ?
#
loop_
_entity_poly.entity_id
_entity_poly.type
_entity_poly.pdbx_seq_one_letter_code
_entity_poly.pdbx_strand_id
1 'polypeptide(L)'
;GWPFLLVTDKRLLCVLNSINDALNQPDWPFLGNLKTFQDAAFLCIATAIIAEHSYFLWKQKPSASSGPIISAIQQFHSSADLKKINIAIQGASHLKTKDQVHAVVKIAIENCLC
;
A
#
# COMPACT_ATOMS: atom_id res chain seq x y z
N GLY A 1 -0.59 23.37 -16.38
CA GLY A 1 0.65 22.68 -15.95
C GLY A 1 0.47 22.30 -14.51
N TRP A 2 0.64 21.01 -14.18
CA TRP A 2 0.35 20.47 -12.85
C TRP A 2 1.54 20.78 -11.90
N PRO A 3 1.40 21.65 -10.89
CA PRO A 3 2.53 22.10 -10.05
C PRO A 3 2.81 21.17 -8.86
N PHE A 4 2.17 20.00 -8.79
CA PHE A 4 2.29 19.06 -7.66
C PHE A 4 3.62 18.30 -7.64
N LEU A 5 4.48 18.47 -8.66
CA LEU A 5 5.75 17.74 -8.81
C LEU A 5 6.97 18.44 -8.19
N LEU A 6 6.84 19.67 -7.66
CA LEU A 6 7.97 20.42 -7.10
C LEU A 6 8.12 20.34 -5.58
N VAL A 7 7.23 19.62 -4.90
CA VAL A 7 7.52 19.09 -3.56
C VAL A 7 7.59 17.58 -3.67
N THR A 8 8.56 17.09 -4.44
CA THR A 8 9.17 15.78 -4.22
C THR A 8 9.88 15.83 -2.87
N ASP A 9 9.06 15.88 -1.82
CA ASP A 9 9.45 15.88 -0.43
C ASP A 9 10.35 14.67 -0.22
N LYS A 10 11.41 14.81 0.56
CA LYS A 10 12.26 13.69 1.00
C LYS A 10 11.41 12.53 1.56
N ARG A 11 10.17 12.82 1.97
CA ARG A 11 9.11 11.88 2.36
C ARG A 11 8.63 10.95 1.25
N LEU A 12 8.42 11.42 0.00
CA LEU A 12 8.07 10.53 -1.12
C LEU A 12 9.25 9.60 -1.43
N LEU A 13 10.48 10.12 -1.36
CA LEU A 13 11.69 9.32 -1.50
C LEU A 13 11.82 8.29 -0.36
N CYS A 14 11.47 8.66 0.87
CA CYS A 14 11.49 7.78 2.04
C CYS A 14 10.40 6.69 1.95
N VAL A 15 9.20 7.05 1.48
CA VAL A 15 8.12 6.09 1.20
C VAL A 15 8.53 5.15 0.06
N LEU A 16 9.10 5.67 -1.03
CA LEU A 16 9.59 4.86 -2.15
C LEU A 16 10.76 3.95 -1.75
N ASN A 17 11.69 4.43 -0.92
CA ASN A 17 12.76 3.62 -0.35
C ASN A 17 12.22 2.57 0.63
N SER A 18 11.22 2.91 1.44
CA SER A 18 10.58 1.95 2.36
C SER A 18 9.79 0.87 1.60
N ILE A 19 9.18 1.25 0.47
CA ILE A 19 8.58 0.32 -0.49
C ILE A 19 9.68 -0.55 -1.10
N ASN A 20 10.78 0.02 -1.56
CA ASN A 20 11.92 -0.72 -2.09
C ASN A 20 12.53 -1.68 -1.05
N ASP A 21 12.64 -1.28 0.21
CA ASP A 21 13.18 -2.09 1.30
C ASP A 21 12.20 -3.20 1.71
N ALA A 22 10.89 -2.91 1.77
CA ALA A 22 9.85 -3.92 1.96
C ALA A 22 9.79 -4.91 0.78
N LEU A 23 10.01 -4.41 -0.44
CA LEU A 23 10.15 -5.21 -1.66
C LEU A 23 11.47 -5.98 -1.74
N ASN A 24 12.42 -5.74 -0.83
CA ASN A 24 13.69 -6.47 -0.75
C ASN A 24 13.77 -7.36 0.52
N GLN A 25 12.71 -7.42 1.33
CA GLN A 25 12.64 -8.33 2.48
C GLN A 25 12.37 -9.77 2.01
N PRO A 26 13.17 -10.76 2.47
CA PRO A 26 13.02 -12.16 2.06
C PRO A 26 11.70 -12.79 2.53
N ASP A 27 11.06 -12.22 3.56
CA ASP A 27 9.76 -12.66 4.07
C ASP A 27 8.56 -11.97 3.40
N TRP A 28 8.79 -11.10 2.41
CA TRP A 28 7.69 -10.45 1.68
C TRP A 28 7.10 -11.42 0.64
N PRO A 29 5.89 -11.99 0.87
CA PRO A 29 5.48 -13.22 0.17
C PRO A 29 5.19 -13.06 -1.34
N PHE A 30 5.15 -11.83 -1.85
CA PHE A 30 4.49 -11.51 -3.12
C PHE A 30 5.40 -11.06 -4.26
N LEU A 31 6.71 -10.88 -4.03
CA LEU A 31 7.64 -10.40 -5.07
C LEU A 31 7.95 -11.43 -6.15
N GLY A 32 8.00 -12.72 -5.79
CA GLY A 32 8.32 -13.79 -6.73
C GLY A 32 7.19 -14.12 -7.71
N ASN A 33 6.00 -13.53 -7.55
CA ASN A 33 4.76 -14.01 -8.18
C ASN A 33 3.84 -12.90 -8.71
N LEU A 34 4.38 -11.75 -9.12
CA LEU A 34 3.60 -10.72 -9.85
C LEU A 34 3.27 -11.21 -11.29
N LYS A 35 2.47 -12.27 -11.41
CA LYS A 35 2.06 -12.87 -12.69
C LYS A 35 0.71 -12.37 -13.16
N THR A 36 -0.13 -11.89 -12.23
CA THR A 36 -1.51 -11.48 -12.52
C THR A 36 -1.79 -10.05 -12.09
N PHE A 37 -2.83 -9.46 -12.69
CA PHE A 37 -3.37 -8.18 -12.24
C PHE A 37 -3.78 -8.24 -10.76
N GLN A 38 -4.32 -9.37 -10.30
CA GLN A 38 -4.76 -9.50 -8.91
C GLN A 38 -3.59 -9.40 -7.93
N ASP A 39 -2.45 -10.04 -8.24
CA ASP A 39 -1.25 -9.98 -7.39
C ASP A 39 -0.71 -8.55 -7.31
N ALA A 40 -0.65 -7.86 -8.46
CA ALA A 40 -0.20 -6.46 -8.51
C ALA A 40 -1.16 -5.52 -7.78
N ALA A 41 -2.47 -5.69 -7.97
CA ALA A 41 -3.49 -4.90 -7.30
C ALA A 41 -3.42 -5.08 -5.78
N PHE A 42 -3.31 -6.32 -5.31
CA PHE A 42 -3.21 -6.63 -3.89
C PHE A 42 -1.97 -5.98 -3.27
N LEU A 43 -0.81 -6.13 -3.93
CA LEU A 43 0.44 -5.52 -3.47
C LEU A 43 0.30 -3.99 -3.38
N CYS A 44 -0.24 -3.33 -4.41
CA CYS A 44 -0.45 -1.89 -4.39
C CYS A 44 -1.39 -1.44 -3.26
N ILE A 45 -2.48 -2.17 -3.03
CA ILE A 45 -3.46 -1.86 -1.97
C ILE A 45 -2.83 -2.03 -0.59
N ALA A 46 -2.18 -3.17 -0.33
CA ALA A 46 -1.53 -3.45 0.94
C ALA A 46 -0.46 -2.39 1.26
N THR A 47 0.40 -2.08 0.29
CA THR A 47 1.42 -1.04 0.44
C THR A 47 0.83 0.32 0.74
N ALA A 48 -0.25 0.73 0.04
CA ALA A 48 -0.89 2.01 0.27
C ALA A 48 -1.47 2.12 1.69
N ILE A 49 -2.19 1.09 2.14
CA ILE A 49 -2.79 1.04 3.47
C ILE A 49 -1.71 1.09 4.56
N ILE A 50 -0.65 0.29 4.44
CA ILE A 50 0.46 0.25 5.40
C ILE A 50 1.19 1.59 5.45
N ALA A 51 1.47 2.21 4.29
CA ALA A 51 2.18 3.47 4.23
C ALA A 51 1.37 4.62 4.85
N GLU A 52 0.07 4.67 4.58
CA GLU A 52 -0.84 5.68 5.14
C GLU A 52 -0.95 5.55 6.67
N HIS A 53 -1.20 4.35 7.18
CA HIS A 53 -1.29 4.11 8.62
C HIS A 53 0.06 4.31 9.34
N SER A 54 1.17 3.91 8.72
CA SER A 54 2.52 4.18 9.23
C SER A 54 2.77 5.68 9.39
N TYR A 55 2.35 6.47 8.39
CA TYR A 55 2.46 7.93 8.43
C TYR A 55 1.56 8.54 9.52
N PHE A 56 0.35 8.02 9.69
CA PHE A 56 -0.54 8.41 10.78
C PHE A 56 0.10 8.18 12.15
N LEU A 57 0.68 7.00 12.40
CA LEU A 57 1.40 6.68 13.64
C LEU A 57 2.64 7.57 13.83
N TRP A 58 3.42 7.78 12.77
CA TRP A 58 4.59 8.67 12.81
C TRP A 58 4.20 10.11 13.15
N LYS A 59 3.08 10.63 12.64
CA LYS A 59 2.60 11.97 12.99
C LYS A 59 2.30 12.13 14.48
N GLN A 60 1.78 11.08 15.12
CA GLN A 60 1.50 11.11 16.56
C GLN A 60 2.78 11.13 17.38
N LYS A 61 3.79 10.37 16.96
CA LYS A 61 5.10 10.31 17.62
C LYS A 61 6.23 10.21 16.59
N PRO A 62 6.72 11.36 16.09
CA PRO A 62 7.77 11.37 15.08
C PRO A 62 9.03 10.68 15.60
N SER A 63 9.54 9.76 14.80
CA SER A 63 10.73 8.98 15.11
C SER A 63 11.50 8.69 13.83
N ALA A 64 12.82 8.54 13.95
CA ALA A 64 13.67 8.03 12.87
C ALA A 64 13.69 6.48 12.84
N SER A 65 13.06 5.81 13.82
CA SER A 65 12.96 4.35 13.86
C SER A 65 11.89 3.82 12.91
N SER A 66 12.03 2.57 12.50
CA SER A 66 11.04 1.80 11.73
C SER A 66 9.83 1.34 12.57
N GLY A 67 9.68 1.81 13.81
CA GLY A 67 8.57 1.43 14.70
C GLY A 67 7.19 1.64 14.07
N PRO A 68 6.87 2.83 13.52
CA PRO A 68 5.58 3.09 12.90
C PRO A 68 5.24 2.15 11.74
N ILE A 69 6.22 1.82 10.90
CA ILE A 69 5.98 0.91 9.75
C ILE A 69 5.78 -0.54 10.21
N ILE A 70 6.55 -1.01 11.19
CA ILE A 70 6.39 -2.36 11.76
C ILE A 70 5.00 -2.49 12.39
N SER A 71 4.57 -1.50 13.17
CA SER A 71 3.22 -1.49 13.77
C SER A 71 2.13 -1.45 12.71
N ALA A 72 2.30 -0.67 11.65
CA ALA A 72 1.32 -0.62 10.55
C ALA A 72 1.22 -1.96 9.80
N ILE A 73 2.33 -2.66 9.57
CA ILE A 73 2.33 -4.01 8.98
C ILE A 73 1.58 -4.99 9.89
N GLN A 74 1.89 -4.98 11.19
CA GLN A 74 1.21 -5.85 12.17
C GLN A 74 -0.29 -5.56 12.23
N GLN A 75 -0.67 -4.28 12.23
CA GLN A 75 -2.07 -3.85 12.24
C GLN A 75 -2.79 -4.23 10.94
N PHE A 76 -2.12 -4.14 9.79
CA PHE A 76 -2.64 -4.62 8.52
C PHE A 76 -2.94 -6.11 8.58
N HIS A 77 -2.00 -6.94 9.06
CA HIS A 77 -2.22 -8.38 9.18
C HIS A 77 -3.33 -8.75 10.17
N SER A 78 -3.52 -7.96 11.23
CA SER A 78 -4.52 -8.25 12.27
C SER A 78 -5.93 -7.77 11.91
N SER A 79 -6.04 -6.64 11.21
CA SER A 79 -7.30 -5.89 11.09
C SER A 79 -7.80 -5.75 9.65
N ALA A 80 -6.93 -5.93 8.64
CA ALA A 80 -7.38 -5.84 7.25
C ALA A 80 -8.25 -7.04 6.88
N ASP A 81 -9.42 -6.77 6.29
CA ASP A 81 -10.26 -7.82 5.72
C ASP A 81 -9.70 -8.25 4.35
N LEU A 82 -8.67 -9.10 4.40
CA LEU A 82 -7.97 -9.60 3.20
C LEU A 82 -8.94 -10.33 2.25
N LYS A 83 -9.97 -10.97 2.79
CA LYS A 83 -10.98 -11.66 1.99
C LYS A 83 -11.82 -10.65 1.20
N LYS A 84 -12.28 -9.58 1.84
CA LYS A 84 -13.02 -8.49 1.19
C LYS A 84 -12.16 -7.80 0.13
N ILE A 85 -10.90 -7.52 0.42
CA ILE A 85 -9.95 -6.92 -0.54
C ILE A 85 -9.79 -7.82 -1.77
N ASN A 86 -9.53 -9.11 -1.57
CA ASN A 86 -9.35 -10.07 -2.68
C ASN A 86 -10.61 -10.21 -3.55
N ILE A 87 -11.80 -10.27 -2.93
CA ILE A 87 -13.07 -10.31 -3.67
C ILE A 87 -13.24 -9.04 -4.52
N ALA A 88 -12.94 -7.87 -3.96
CA ALA A 88 -13.07 -6.61 -4.68
C ALA A 88 -12.08 -6.51 -5.85
N ILE A 89 -10.84 -6.98 -5.67
CA ILE A 89 -9.83 -7.06 -6.73
C ILE A 89 -10.29 -8.01 -7.84
N GLN A 90 -10.83 -9.18 -7.49
CA GLN A 90 -11.35 -10.13 -8.47
C GLN A 90 -12.50 -9.49 -9.29
N GLY A 91 -13.42 -8.80 -8.63
CA GLY A 91 -14.48 -8.04 -9.31
C GLY A 91 -13.93 -6.96 -10.26
N ALA A 92 -12.86 -6.27 -9.85
CA ALA A 92 -12.19 -5.26 -10.68
C ALA A 92 -11.45 -5.86 -11.88
N SER A 93 -11.00 -7.12 -11.82
CA SER A 93 -10.19 -7.75 -12.87
C SER A 93 -10.87 -7.82 -14.25
N HIS A 94 -12.21 -7.80 -14.29
CA HIS A 94 -12.99 -7.82 -15.53
C HIS A 94 -13.20 -6.44 -16.17
N LEU A 95 -12.80 -5.37 -15.50
CA LEU A 95 -12.95 -4.00 -15.99
C LEU A 95 -11.92 -3.67 -17.07
N LYS A 96 -12.17 -2.59 -17.82
CA LYS A 96 -11.16 -2.01 -18.71
C LYS A 96 -10.01 -1.42 -17.88
N THR A 97 -8.80 -1.37 -18.45
CA THR A 97 -7.57 -0.96 -17.73
C THR A 97 -7.68 0.37 -16.97
N LYS A 98 -8.33 1.39 -17.54
CA LYS A 98 -8.54 2.67 -16.85
C LYS A 98 -9.44 2.54 -15.61
N ASP A 99 -10.45 1.69 -15.70
CA ASP A 99 -11.43 1.49 -14.62
C ASP A 99 -10.88 0.54 -13.55
N GLN A 100 -10.00 -0.40 -13.93
CA GLN A 100 -9.21 -1.22 -13.01
C GLN A 100 -8.37 -0.34 -12.07
N VAL A 101 -7.66 0.66 -12.61
CA VAL A 101 -6.84 1.56 -11.80
C VAL A 101 -7.69 2.32 -10.79
N HIS A 102 -8.84 2.87 -11.20
CA HIS A 102 -9.76 3.56 -10.28
C HIS A 102 -10.33 2.61 -9.22
N ALA A 103 -10.64 1.37 -9.59
CA ALA A 103 -11.14 0.37 -8.64
C ALA A 103 -10.08 0.03 -7.59
N VAL A 104 -8.81 -0.17 -7.99
CA VAL A 104 -7.70 -0.44 -7.04
C VAL A 104 -7.56 0.68 -6.02
N VAL A 105 -7.58 1.95 -6.47
CA VAL A 105 -7.50 3.11 -5.56
C VAL A 105 -8.70 3.15 -4.61
N LYS A 106 -9.90 2.93 -5.14
CA LYS A 106 -11.12 2.91 -4.32
C LYS A 106 -11.08 1.83 -3.25
N ILE A 107 -10.63 0.62 -3.61
CA ILE A 107 -10.49 -0.50 -2.68
C ILE A 107 -9.49 -0.16 -1.56
N ALA A 108 -8.36 0.47 -1.88
CA ALA A 108 -7.40 0.89 -0.86
C ALA A 108 -8.02 1.88 0.14
N ILE A 109 -8.72 2.91 -0.35
CA ILE A 109 -9.37 3.92 0.50
C ILE A 109 -10.44 3.29 1.41
N GLU A 110 -11.26 2.38 0.86
CA GLU A 110 -12.34 1.72 1.61
C GLU A 110 -11.85 0.70 2.65
N ASN A 111 -10.56 0.37 2.65
CA ASN A 111 -9.96 -0.61 3.56
C ASN A 111 -8.73 -0.03 4.30
N CYS A 112 -8.56 1.31 4.33
CA CYS A 112 -7.59 1.97 5.18
C CYS A 112 -7.80 1.59 6.66
N LEU A 113 -6.70 1.52 7.41
CA LEU A 113 -6.72 1.19 8.83
C LEU A 113 -7.01 2.45 9.65
N CYS A 114 -8.09 2.40 10.44
CA CYS A 114 -8.41 3.44 11.42
C CYS A 114 -7.35 3.53 12.53
#